data_AF-A0A3D4ES64-F1
#
_entry.id   AF-A0A3D4ES64-F1
#
_cell.length_a   1.000
_cell.length_b   1.000
_cell.length_c   1.000
_cell.angle_alpha   90.00
_cell.angle_beta   90.00
_cell.angle_gamma   90.00
#
_symmetry.space_group_name_H-M   'P 1'
#
loop_
_entity.id
_entity.type
_entity.pdbx_description
1 polymer ?
#
loop_
_entity_poly.entity_id
_entity_poly.type
_entity_poly.pdbx_seq_one_letter_code
_entity_poly.pdbx_strand_id
1 'polypeptide(L)' 'MNPGAHYILSKPEPFKSILLQLQLLVEHTVPEAELLYKWHLPFYYLNGKMFC' A
#
# COMPACT_ATOMS: atom_id res chain seq x y z
N MET A 1 -15.21 2.43 -0.21
CA MET A 1 -14.18 1.63 -0.92
C MET A 1 -12.81 2.16 -0.52
N ASN A 2 -11.86 1.30 -0.16
CA ASN A 2 -10.48 1.73 0.15
C ASN A 2 -9.74 2.06 -1.17
N PRO A 3 -9.37 3.33 -1.42
CA PRO A 3 -8.74 3.74 -2.68
C PRO A 3 -7.36 3.09 -2.91
N GLY A 4 -6.62 2.75 -1.86
CA GLY A 4 -5.34 2.02 -1.97
C GLY A 4 -5.53 0.60 -2.49
N ALA A 5 -6.50 -0.14 -1.91
CA ALA A 5 -6.82 -1.49 -2.37
C ALA A 5 -7.30 -1.50 -3.84
N HIS A 6 -8.15 -0.54 -4.22
CA HIS A 6 -8.61 -0.41 -5.61
C HIS A 6 -7.43 -0.12 -6.56
N TYR A 7 -6.49 0.74 -6.15
CA TYR A 7 -5.29 1.02 -6.94
C TYR A 7 -4.49 -0.26 -7.24
N ILE A 8 -4.26 -1.09 -6.22
CA ILE A 8 -3.51 -2.35 -6.35
C ILE A 8 -4.25 -3.33 -7.27
N LEU A 9 -5.55 -3.58 -7.01
CA LEU A 9 -6.34 -4.57 -7.74
C LEU A 9 -6.57 -4.18 -9.21
N SER A 10 -6.54 -2.89 -9.54
CA SER A 10 -6.68 -2.38 -10.91
C SER A 10 -5.44 -2.59 -11.79
N LYS A 11 -4.28 -2.95 -11.21
CA LYS A 11 -3.04 -3.11 -12.00
C LYS A 11 -3.07 -4.38 -12.85
N PRO A 12 -2.45 -4.38 -14.03
CA PRO A 12 -2.22 -5.60 -14.77
C PRO A 12 -1.20 -6.48 -14.04
N GLU A 13 -1.22 -7.78 -14.30
CA GLU A 13 -0.14 -8.68 -13.89
C GLU A 13 1.16 -8.33 -14.65
N PRO A 14 2.34 -8.51 -14.02
CA PRO A 14 2.57 -9.10 -12.70
C PRO A 14 2.49 -8.10 -11.53
N PHE A 15 2.25 -6.82 -11.82
CA PHE A 15 2.37 -5.75 -10.83
C PHE A 15 1.34 -5.86 -9.70
N LYS A 16 0.14 -6.33 -10.00
CA LYS A 16 -0.88 -6.59 -8.98
C LYS A 16 -0.39 -7.59 -7.95
N SER A 17 0.12 -8.75 -8.39
CA SER A 17 0.64 -9.78 -7.49
C SER A 17 1.80 -9.25 -6.63
N ILE A 18 2.72 -8.49 -7.23
CA ILE A 18 3.85 -7.87 -6.51
C ILE A 18 3.35 -6.89 -5.45
N LEU A 19 2.41 -6.00 -5.81
CA LEU A 19 1.87 -5.00 -4.88
C LEU A 19 1.09 -5.64 -3.72
N LEU A 20 0.35 -6.71 -3.97
CA LEU A 20 -0.32 -7.47 -2.91
C LEU A 20 0.68 -8.12 -1.95
N GLN A 21 1.76 -8.71 -2.47
CA GLN A 21 2.82 -9.27 -1.63
C GLN A 21 3.53 -8.19 -0.81
N LEU A 22 3.83 -7.03 -1.40
CA LEU A 22 4.43 -5.90 -0.70
C LEU A 22 3.52 -5.39 0.42
N GLN A 23 2.21 -5.27 0.15
CA GLN A 23 1.24 -4.86 1.16
C GLN A 23 1.26 -5.80 2.38
N LEU A 24 1.20 -7.12 2.13
CA LEU A 24 1.26 -8.12 3.21
C LEU A 24 2.59 -8.06 3.98
N LEU A 25 3.70 -7.85 3.28
CA LEU A 25 5.03 -7.70 3.88
C LEU A 25 5.07 -6.49 4.82
N VAL A 26 4.58 -5.33 4.38
CA VAL A 26 4.58 -4.12 5.20
C VAL A 26 3.66 -4.28 6.40
N GLU A 27 2.43 -4.76 6.20
CA GLU A 27 1.46 -4.97 7.29
C GLU A 27 1.96 -5.97 8.35
N HIS A 28 2.74 -6.99 7.95
CA HIS A 28 3.31 -7.95 8.89
C HIS A 28 4.61 -7.46 9.55
N THR A 29 5.45 -6.70 8.84
CA THR A 29 6.76 -6.25 9.35
C THR A 29 6.69 -4.97 10.17
N VAL A 30 5.77 -4.08 9.83
CA VAL A 30 5.56 -2.78 10.47
C VAL A 30 4.05 -2.56 10.64
N PRO A 31 3.40 -3.22 11.60
CA PRO A 31 1.94 -3.18 11.78
C PRO A 31 1.41 -1.80 12.15
N GLU A 32 2.26 -0.89 12.63
CA GLU A 32 1.91 0.51 12.91
C GLU A 32 1.92 1.40 11.66
N ALA A 33 2.35 0.87 10.50
CA ALA A 33 2.35 1.63 9.25
C ALA A 33 0.93 1.81 8.72
N GLU A 34 0.55 3.05 8.44
CA GLU A 34 -0.77 3.41 7.93
C GLU A 34 -0.75 3.57 6.41
N LEU A 35 -1.56 2.78 5.69
CA LEU A 35 -1.72 2.94 4.25
C LEU A 35 -2.63 4.12 3.93
N LEU A 36 -2.05 5.19 3.40
CA LEU A 36 -2.76 6.38 2.93
C LEU A 36 -2.78 6.44 1.41
N TYR A 37 -3.78 7.13 0.84
CA TYR A 37 -3.86 7.38 -0.59
C TYR A 37 -3.76 8.88 -0.85
N LYS A 38 -2.63 9.32 -1.41
CA LYS A 38 -2.34 10.73 -1.72
C LYS A 38 -1.77 10.85 -3.12
N TRP A 39 -2.10 11.92 -3.82
CA TRP A 39 -1.59 12.19 -5.18
C TRP A 39 -1.80 11.02 -6.16
N HIS A 40 -2.92 10.29 -6.01
CA HIS A 40 -3.28 9.13 -6.82
C HIS A 40 -2.34 7.91 -6.68
N LEU A 41 -1.62 7.80 -5.56
CA LEU A 41 -0.78 6.65 -5.22
C LEU A 41 -0.96 6.24 -3.75
N PRO A 42 -0.96 4.93 -3.44
CA PRO A 42 -0.88 4.46 -2.07
C PRO A 42 0.54 4.66 -1.50
N PHE A 43 0.63 5.15 -0.26
CA PHE A 43 1.86 5.30 0.52
C PHE A 43 1.62 4.87 1.96
N TYR A 44 2.62 4.26 2.57
CA TYR A 44 2.67 4.01 3.99
C TYR A 44 3.24 5.20 4.75
N TYR A 45 2.58 5.55 5.85
CA TYR A 45 3.07 6.50 6.83
C TYR A 45 3.40 5.76 8.12
N LEU A 46 4.48 6.17 8.77
CA LEU A 46 4.86 5.67 10.08
C LEU A 46 5.06 6.86 11.01
N ASN A 47 4.35 6.89 12.13
CA ASN A 47 4.44 7.98 13.12
C ASN A 47 4.25 9.38 12.49
N GLY A 48 3.26 9.50 11.59
CA GLY A 48 2.93 10.76 10.92
C GLY A 48 3.92 11.21 9.82
N LYS A 49 4.92 10.40 9.49
CA LYS A 49 5.91 10.69 8.43
C LYS A 49 5.75 9.69 7.28
N MET A 50 6.03 10.14 6.06
CA MET A 50 6.06 9.25 4.89
C MET A 50 7.17 8.21 5.07
N PHE A 51 6.83 6.94 4.83
CA PHE A 51 7.69 5.79 5.09
C PHE A 51 8.02 5.02 3.81
N CYS A 52 6.99 4.58 3.07
CA CYS A 52 7.10 3.73 1.87
C CYS A 52 6.03 4.11 0.84
#